data_AF-A0A4Y3RJX3-F1
#
_entry.id   AF-A0A4Y3RJX3-F1
#
_cell.length_a   1.000
_cell.length_b   1.000
_cell.length_c   1.000
_cell.angle_alpha   90.00
_cell.angle_beta   90.00
_cell.angle_gamma   90.00
#
_symmetry.space_group_name_H-M   'P 1'
#
loop_
_entity.id
_entity.type
_entity.pdbx_description
1 polymer ?
#
loop_
_entity_poly.entity_id
_entity_poly.type
_entity_poly.pdbx_seq_one_letter_code
_entity_poly.pdbx_strand_id
1 'polypeptide(L)'
;MSDAAQPTAAEVRAAAEAVKAALDRHLAAVERRTGDDDKAVYEAFNALAAAAEEYDELLYDRYDEVTPFEIPGADGALPPYAGPDEPHALSLLIRRDYAVAEPQRLFAQARRVAELDGEADPTGTAARADVSPLAALGVLFGEYEPDEIASRHKEFGLEEGDSTLWVTAAEELPEPGEWLNAPFEHADPERIVCRFDVSSVFDEQEDDHEDEHDDGTYGVAAPTAAVDGS
;
A
#
# COMPACT_ATOMS: atom_id res chain seq x y z
N MET A 1 -42.94 7.54 -9.22
CA MET A 1 -41.66 7.16 -8.59
C MET A 1 -42.03 6.54 -7.26
N SER A 2 -41.63 5.29 -7.03
CA SER A 2 -42.13 4.46 -5.94
C SER A 2 -41.71 5.01 -4.59
N ASP A 3 -42.70 5.11 -3.70
CA ASP A 3 -42.53 5.40 -2.27
C ASP A 3 -41.95 4.14 -1.61
N ALA A 4 -40.62 4.00 -1.63
CA ALA A 4 -39.93 2.99 -0.83
C ALA A 4 -39.86 3.52 0.61
N ALA A 5 -40.48 2.80 1.54
CA ALA A 5 -40.47 3.18 2.94
C ALA A 5 -39.02 3.18 3.45
N GLN A 6 -38.57 4.29 4.05
CA GLN A 6 -37.24 4.36 4.66
C GLN A 6 -37.12 3.33 5.81
N PRO A 7 -35.97 2.66 5.95
CA PRO A 7 -35.74 1.73 7.04
C PRO A 7 -35.86 2.42 8.41
N THR A 8 -36.29 1.68 9.41
CA THR A 8 -36.54 2.17 10.76
C THR A 8 -35.27 2.09 11.61
N ALA A 9 -35.20 2.92 12.66
CA ALA A 9 -34.11 2.83 13.64
C ALA A 9 -34.08 1.48 14.39
N ALA A 10 -35.17 0.71 14.38
CA ALA A 10 -35.20 -0.63 14.95
C ALA A 10 -34.50 -1.64 14.03
N GLU A 11 -34.71 -1.53 12.71
CA GLU A 11 -34.03 -2.36 11.70
C GLU A 11 -32.52 -2.11 11.68
N VAL A 12 -32.08 -0.85 11.71
CA VAL A 12 -30.64 -0.52 11.80
C VAL A 12 -30.00 -1.11 13.06
N ARG A 13 -30.69 -1.04 14.21
CA ARG A 13 -30.17 -1.67 15.45
C ARG A 13 -30.15 -3.19 15.35
N ALA A 14 -31.14 -3.81 14.72
CA ALA A 14 -31.17 -5.25 14.52
C ALA A 14 -30.02 -5.72 13.62
N ALA A 15 -29.73 -4.99 12.55
CA ALA A 15 -28.59 -5.26 11.68
C ALA A 15 -27.25 -5.09 12.40
N ALA A 16 -27.08 -4.04 13.22
CA ALA A 16 -25.90 -3.88 14.07
C ALA A 16 -25.70 -5.07 15.04
N GLU A 17 -26.77 -5.59 15.63
CA GLU A 17 -26.70 -6.80 16.48
C GLU A 17 -26.39 -8.06 15.66
N ALA A 18 -26.86 -8.14 14.41
CA ALA A 18 -26.54 -9.25 13.51
C ALA A 18 -25.04 -9.27 13.17
N VAL A 19 -24.41 -8.12 12.93
CA VAL A 19 -22.96 -7.98 12.72
C VAL A 19 -22.19 -8.49 13.94
N LYS A 20 -22.54 -8.04 15.14
CA LYS A 20 -21.88 -8.49 16.39
C LYS A 20 -21.98 -10.01 16.55
N ALA A 21 -23.17 -10.57 16.35
CA ALA A 21 -23.39 -12.00 16.44
C ALA A 21 -22.64 -12.78 15.34
N ALA A 22 -22.44 -12.20 14.16
CA ALA A 22 -21.64 -12.80 13.10
C ALA A 22 -20.14 -12.76 13.41
N LEU A 23 -19.67 -11.68 14.04
CA LEU A 23 -18.28 -11.53 14.47
C LEU A 23 -17.92 -12.55 15.55
N ASP A 24 -18.80 -12.73 16.53
CA ASP A 24 -18.64 -13.77 17.56
C ASP A 24 -18.61 -15.19 16.95
N ARG A 25 -19.47 -15.46 15.96
CA ARG A 25 -19.50 -16.74 15.24
C ARG A 25 -18.22 -16.98 14.43
N HIS A 26 -17.72 -15.95 13.77
CA HIS A 26 -16.49 -16.02 13.01
C HIS A 26 -15.29 -16.29 13.94
N LEU A 27 -15.16 -15.54 15.04
CA LEU A 27 -14.11 -15.79 16.02
C LEU A 27 -14.18 -17.22 16.57
N ALA A 28 -15.37 -17.69 16.94
CA ALA A 28 -15.56 -19.05 17.43
C ALA A 28 -15.23 -20.13 16.36
N ALA A 29 -15.36 -19.83 15.06
CA ALA A 29 -14.95 -20.73 13.99
C ALA A 29 -13.41 -20.75 13.87
N VAL A 30 -12.76 -19.58 13.92
CA VAL A 30 -11.30 -19.44 13.90
C VAL A 30 -10.65 -20.18 15.07
N GLU A 31 -11.17 -20.02 16.29
CA GLU A 31 -10.66 -20.69 17.49
C GLU A 31 -10.78 -22.22 17.44
N ARG A 32 -11.72 -22.76 16.63
CA ARG A 32 -11.97 -24.20 16.48
C ARG A 32 -11.37 -24.79 15.20
N ARG A 33 -10.63 -23.99 14.41
CA ARG A 33 -10.15 -24.43 13.10
C ARG A 33 -9.26 -25.66 13.21
N THR A 34 -9.42 -26.58 12.28
CA THR A 34 -8.73 -27.88 12.26
C THR A 34 -7.62 -27.97 11.21
N GLY A 35 -7.45 -26.91 10.41
CA GLY A 35 -6.42 -26.75 9.38
C GLY A 35 -6.48 -25.33 8.79
N ASP A 36 -5.61 -25.06 7.83
CA ASP A 36 -5.50 -23.73 7.20
C ASP A 36 -6.68 -23.45 6.25
N ASP A 37 -7.26 -24.47 5.62
CA ASP A 37 -8.44 -24.40 4.74
C ASP A 37 -9.74 -24.86 5.43
N ASP A 38 -10.01 -24.36 6.64
CA ASP A 38 -11.21 -24.76 7.37
C ASP A 38 -12.47 -24.11 6.78
N LYS A 39 -13.29 -24.93 6.09
CA LYS A 39 -14.55 -24.50 5.47
C LYS A 39 -15.48 -23.77 6.43
N ALA A 40 -15.48 -24.12 7.73
CA ALA A 40 -16.34 -23.48 8.71
C ALA A 40 -15.93 -22.03 8.97
N VAL A 41 -14.63 -21.72 8.89
CA VAL A 41 -14.11 -20.35 8.99
C VAL A 41 -14.55 -19.54 7.77
N TYR A 42 -14.40 -20.10 6.58
CA TYR A 42 -14.82 -19.45 5.33
C TYR A 42 -16.33 -19.16 5.29
N GLU A 43 -17.16 -20.12 5.69
CA GLU A 43 -18.61 -19.92 5.77
C GLU A 43 -18.99 -18.85 6.80
N ALA A 44 -18.32 -18.81 7.96
CA ALA A 44 -18.55 -17.81 8.98
C ALA A 44 -18.08 -16.40 8.54
N PHE A 45 -16.98 -16.32 7.79
CA PHE A 45 -16.50 -15.09 7.17
C PHE A 45 -17.53 -14.50 6.20
N ASN A 46 -18.04 -15.31 5.27
CA ASN A 46 -19.06 -14.85 4.31
C ASN A 46 -20.34 -14.37 5.01
N ALA A 47 -20.74 -15.07 6.08
CA ALA A 47 -21.89 -14.67 6.87
C ALA A 47 -21.66 -13.36 7.65
N LEU A 48 -20.42 -13.05 8.02
CA LEU A 48 -20.04 -11.77 8.62
C LEU A 48 -20.06 -10.65 7.57
N ALA A 49 -19.49 -10.88 6.40
CA ALA A 49 -19.48 -9.91 5.31
C ALA A 49 -20.91 -9.50 4.90
N ALA A 50 -21.79 -10.47 4.68
CA ALA A 50 -23.19 -10.21 4.33
C ALA A 50 -23.94 -9.42 5.43
N ALA A 51 -23.68 -9.72 6.71
CA ALA A 51 -24.30 -8.98 7.80
C ALA A 51 -23.79 -7.53 7.90
N ALA A 52 -22.51 -7.30 7.59
CA ALA A 52 -21.91 -5.98 7.58
C ALA A 52 -22.45 -5.12 6.43
N GLU A 53 -22.58 -5.69 5.24
CA GLU A 53 -23.17 -5.04 4.06
C GLU A 53 -24.63 -4.62 4.34
N GLU A 54 -25.46 -5.52 4.86
CA GLU A 54 -26.85 -5.21 5.21
C GLU A 54 -26.94 -4.09 6.27
N TYR A 55 -26.01 -4.07 7.24
CA TYR A 55 -25.95 -3.00 8.23
C TYR A 55 -25.57 -1.66 7.59
N ASP A 56 -24.58 -1.66 6.70
CA ASP A 56 -24.09 -0.45 6.03
C ASP A 56 -25.17 0.16 5.10
N GLU A 57 -25.88 -0.68 4.32
CA GLU A 57 -27.02 -0.25 3.51
C GLU A 57 -28.11 0.41 4.36
N LEU A 58 -28.52 -0.23 5.46
CA LEU A 58 -29.56 0.30 6.34
C LEU A 58 -29.10 1.56 7.09
N LEU A 59 -27.82 1.64 7.44
CA LEU A 59 -27.22 2.81 8.07
C LEU A 59 -27.24 4.00 7.11
N TYR A 60 -26.84 3.78 5.85
CA TYR A 60 -26.84 4.77 4.79
C TYR A 60 -28.26 5.25 4.48
N ASP A 61 -29.19 4.33 4.20
CA ASP A 61 -30.58 4.66 3.86
C ASP A 61 -31.29 5.48 4.93
N ARG A 62 -30.94 5.26 6.21
CA ARG A 62 -31.60 5.92 7.34
C ARG A 62 -30.89 7.18 7.82
N TYR A 63 -29.57 7.19 7.84
CA TYR A 63 -28.78 8.23 8.48
C TYR A 63 -27.84 8.98 7.53
N ASP A 64 -27.71 8.55 6.26
CA ASP A 64 -26.75 9.09 5.28
C ASP A 64 -25.31 9.00 5.79
N GLU A 65 -25.04 7.95 6.58
CA GLU A 65 -23.73 7.64 7.18
C GLU A 65 -23.26 6.29 6.66
N VAL A 66 -21.95 6.12 6.54
CA VAL A 66 -21.29 4.90 6.06
C VAL A 66 -20.29 4.44 7.11
N THR A 67 -20.12 3.13 7.27
CA THR A 67 -19.10 2.59 8.16
C THR A 67 -17.70 2.79 7.58
N PRO A 68 -16.67 3.08 8.41
CA PRO A 68 -15.30 3.22 7.93
C PRO A 68 -14.63 1.88 7.58
N PHE A 69 -15.38 0.78 7.55
CA PHE A 69 -14.88 -0.56 7.30
C PHE A 69 -15.13 -0.94 5.83
N GLU A 70 -14.16 -0.73 4.96
CA GLU A 70 -14.21 -1.33 3.63
C GLU A 70 -13.89 -2.82 3.75
N ILE A 71 -14.80 -3.69 3.31
CA ILE A 71 -14.49 -5.10 3.10
C ILE A 71 -13.80 -5.20 1.74
N PRO A 72 -12.52 -5.58 1.67
CA PRO A 72 -11.87 -5.83 0.39
C PRO A 72 -12.62 -6.98 -0.31
N GLY A 73 -13.48 -6.65 -1.28
CA GLY A 73 -14.07 -7.63 -2.19
C GLY A 73 -15.55 -7.50 -2.55
N ALA A 74 -16.31 -6.53 -2.04
CA ALA A 74 -17.73 -6.39 -2.43
C ALA A 74 -17.91 -5.95 -3.90
N ASP A 75 -16.98 -5.18 -4.46
CA ASP A 75 -16.97 -4.81 -5.88
C ASP A 75 -15.69 -5.31 -6.57
N GLY A 76 -15.66 -6.60 -6.89
CA GLY A 76 -14.70 -7.16 -7.85
C GLY A 76 -13.48 -7.89 -7.27
N ALA A 77 -13.60 -8.57 -6.13
CA ALA A 77 -12.59 -9.55 -5.75
C ALA A 77 -12.57 -10.72 -6.73
N LEU A 78 -11.59 -10.68 -7.63
CA LEU A 78 -11.03 -11.89 -8.20
C LEU A 78 -10.61 -12.82 -7.04
N PRO A 79 -10.78 -14.16 -7.16
CA PRO A 79 -10.44 -15.08 -6.08
C PRO A 79 -8.96 -14.89 -5.69
N PRO A 80 -8.60 -15.01 -4.38
CA PRO A 80 -7.21 -14.90 -3.97
C PRO A 80 -6.40 -15.95 -4.74
N TYR A 81 -5.37 -15.49 -5.44
CA TYR A 81 -4.40 -16.35 -6.07
C TYR A 81 -3.88 -17.37 -5.04
N ALA A 82 -4.24 -18.65 -5.18
CA ALA A 82 -3.74 -19.68 -4.26
C ALA A 82 -2.23 -19.94 -4.45
N GLY A 83 -1.71 -19.67 -5.65
CA GLY A 83 -0.29 -19.75 -6.00
C GLY A 83 0.41 -21.08 -5.67
N PRO A 84 1.69 -21.21 -6.03
CA PRO A 84 2.53 -22.26 -5.46
C PRO A 84 2.93 -21.88 -4.02
N ASP A 85 2.99 -22.88 -3.13
CA ASP A 85 3.46 -22.70 -1.73
C ASP A 85 4.86 -22.09 -1.64
N GLU A 86 5.70 -22.35 -2.65
CA GLU A 86 7.06 -21.81 -2.78
C GLU A 86 7.23 -21.13 -4.16
N PRO A 87 6.99 -19.81 -4.29
CA PRO A 87 7.24 -19.09 -5.53
C PRO A 87 8.74 -18.94 -5.78
N HIS A 88 9.20 -19.34 -6.96
CA HIS A 88 10.62 -19.29 -7.36
C HIS A 88 10.97 -18.08 -8.26
N ALA A 89 9.95 -17.33 -8.70
CA ALA A 89 10.08 -16.11 -9.49
C ALA A 89 8.99 -15.12 -9.10
N LEU A 90 9.35 -13.84 -8.99
CA LEU A 90 8.45 -12.76 -8.60
C LEU A 90 8.56 -11.58 -9.57
N SER A 91 7.45 -10.87 -9.76
CA SER A 91 7.42 -9.57 -10.43
C SER A 91 6.84 -8.51 -9.48
N LEU A 92 7.47 -7.34 -9.48
CA LEU A 92 7.05 -6.20 -8.67
C LEU A 92 6.53 -5.10 -9.59
N LEU A 93 5.31 -4.64 -9.34
CA LEU A 93 4.71 -3.52 -10.08
C LEU A 93 4.50 -2.39 -9.08
N ILE A 94 5.16 -1.27 -9.33
CA ILE A 94 5.18 -0.13 -8.42
C ILE A 94 4.51 1.05 -9.11
N ARG A 95 3.48 1.61 -8.46
CA ARG A 95 2.96 2.94 -8.74
C ARG A 95 3.47 3.89 -7.65
N ARG A 96 4.13 4.97 -8.04
CA ARG A 96 4.48 6.09 -7.16
C ARG A 96 3.87 7.35 -7.74
N ASP A 97 3.06 8.04 -6.95
CA ASP A 97 2.45 9.28 -7.36
C ASP A 97 3.31 10.46 -6.88
N TYR A 98 3.49 11.47 -7.73
CA TYR A 98 4.24 12.69 -7.38
C TYR A 98 3.46 13.93 -7.79
N ALA A 99 3.44 14.93 -6.91
CA ALA A 99 3.02 16.28 -7.24
C ALA A 99 4.26 17.14 -7.59
N VAL A 100 4.18 17.94 -8.65
CA VAL A 100 5.23 18.93 -8.96
C VAL A 100 5.02 20.16 -8.08
N ALA A 101 5.53 20.11 -6.86
CA ALA A 101 5.34 21.15 -5.84
C ALA A 101 6.24 22.38 -6.06
N GLU A 102 7.47 22.18 -6.54
CA GLU A 102 8.43 23.26 -6.82
C GLU A 102 8.93 23.24 -8.28
N PRO A 103 8.14 23.73 -9.25
CA PRO A 103 8.50 23.70 -10.69
C PRO A 103 9.84 24.39 -11.00
N GLN A 104 10.20 25.43 -10.25
CA GLN A 104 11.47 26.13 -10.47
C GLN A 104 12.68 25.28 -10.09
N ARG A 105 12.56 24.47 -9.04
CA ARG A 105 13.59 23.51 -8.63
C ARG A 105 13.72 22.40 -9.66
N LEU A 106 12.59 21.90 -10.16
CA LEU A 106 12.53 20.92 -11.25
C LEU A 106 13.28 21.43 -12.50
N PHE A 107 13.01 22.66 -12.94
CA PHE A 107 13.72 23.27 -14.08
C PHE A 107 15.21 23.41 -13.82
N ALA A 108 15.61 23.86 -12.62
CA ALA A 108 17.02 24.01 -12.28
C ALA A 108 17.78 22.68 -12.26
N GLN A 109 17.13 21.56 -11.92
CA GLN A 109 17.73 20.23 -12.00
C GLN A 109 17.85 19.75 -13.44
N ALA A 110 16.78 19.86 -14.23
CA ALA A 110 16.82 19.44 -15.63
C ALA A 110 17.85 20.23 -16.46
N ARG A 111 18.04 21.53 -16.18
CA ARG A 111 19.14 22.33 -16.75
C ARG A 111 20.51 21.76 -16.44
N ARG A 112 20.76 21.44 -15.16
CA ARG A 112 22.04 20.90 -14.72
C ARG A 112 22.36 19.58 -15.43
N VAL A 113 21.38 18.71 -15.61
CA VAL A 113 21.53 17.47 -16.38
C VAL A 113 21.84 17.78 -17.85
N ALA A 114 21.05 18.64 -18.50
CA ALA A 114 21.25 19.00 -19.90
C ALA A 114 22.60 19.70 -20.18
N GLU A 115 23.11 20.49 -19.23
CA GLU A 115 24.42 21.13 -19.33
C GLU A 115 25.57 20.12 -19.21
N LEU A 116 25.38 19.04 -18.45
CA LEU A 116 26.37 17.96 -18.30
C LEU A 116 26.44 17.07 -19.55
N ASP A 117 25.31 16.87 -20.24
CA ASP A 117 25.22 15.98 -21.40
C ASP A 117 25.88 16.51 -22.68
N GLY A 118 26.24 17.80 -22.74
CA GLY A 118 27.12 18.40 -23.75
C GLY A 118 26.62 18.41 -25.21
N GLU A 119 25.62 17.61 -25.57
CA GLU A 119 24.98 17.54 -26.89
C GLU A 119 23.57 18.14 -26.82
N ALA A 120 23.49 19.47 -26.78
CA ALA A 120 22.21 20.15 -26.89
C ALA A 120 21.64 19.96 -28.31
N ASP A 121 20.83 18.92 -28.52
CA ASP A 121 19.92 18.85 -29.66
C ASP A 121 18.92 20.01 -29.51
N PRO A 122 18.97 21.04 -30.38
CA PRO A 122 18.09 22.21 -30.27
C PRO A 122 16.61 21.87 -30.52
N THR A 123 16.31 20.63 -30.92
CA THR A 123 14.95 20.11 -31.13
C THR A 123 14.50 19.07 -30.09
N GLY A 124 15.41 18.61 -29.23
CA GLY A 124 15.17 17.57 -28.23
C GLY A 124 14.45 18.06 -26.97
N THR A 125 14.00 17.11 -26.15
CA THR A 125 13.28 17.36 -24.88
C THR A 125 14.06 18.28 -23.94
N ALA A 126 15.39 18.17 -23.92
CA ALA A 126 16.30 19.02 -23.14
C ALA A 126 16.18 20.52 -23.49
N ALA A 127 15.96 20.87 -24.76
CA ALA A 127 15.83 22.27 -25.19
C ALA A 127 14.55 22.96 -24.66
N ARG A 128 13.57 22.18 -24.21
CA ARG A 128 12.30 22.67 -23.63
C ARG A 128 12.19 22.45 -22.13
N ALA A 129 13.18 21.83 -21.49
CA ALA A 129 13.18 21.53 -20.06
C ALA A 129 13.00 22.79 -19.20
N ASP A 130 13.42 23.95 -19.72
CA ASP A 130 13.36 25.25 -19.05
C ASP A 130 11.97 25.90 -18.99
N VAL A 131 11.05 25.43 -19.82
CA VAL A 131 9.77 26.08 -20.09
C VAL A 131 8.60 25.11 -19.99
N SER A 132 8.86 23.82 -19.86
CA SER A 132 7.83 22.78 -19.74
C SER A 132 8.19 21.79 -18.64
N PRO A 133 7.35 21.64 -17.58
CA PRO A 133 7.57 20.62 -16.55
C PRO A 133 7.63 19.20 -17.12
N LEU A 134 6.82 18.90 -18.14
CA LEU A 134 6.85 17.60 -18.82
C LEU A 134 8.21 17.34 -19.47
N ALA A 135 8.80 18.35 -20.11
CA ALA A 135 10.11 18.21 -20.72
C ALA A 135 11.22 18.05 -19.67
N ALA A 136 11.13 18.78 -18.56
CA ALA A 136 12.05 18.65 -17.43
C ALA A 136 11.99 17.26 -16.78
N LEU A 137 10.77 16.72 -16.59
CA LEU A 137 10.57 15.34 -16.12
C LEU A 137 11.17 14.33 -17.10
N GLY A 138 10.97 14.51 -18.40
CA GLY A 138 11.57 13.64 -19.41
C GLY A 138 13.11 13.61 -19.38
N VAL A 139 13.75 14.73 -19.03
CA VAL A 139 15.21 14.79 -18.82
C VAL A 139 15.59 14.05 -17.55
N LEU A 140 14.92 14.32 -16.42
CA LEU A 140 15.26 13.69 -15.14
C LEU A 140 15.06 12.17 -15.15
N PHE A 141 13.92 11.69 -15.66
CA PHE A 141 13.62 10.25 -15.77
C PHE A 141 14.42 9.55 -16.88
N GLY A 142 15.11 10.31 -17.74
CA GLY A 142 16.07 9.77 -18.70
C GLY A 142 17.47 9.57 -18.11
N GLU A 143 17.86 10.41 -17.14
CA GLU A 143 19.20 10.40 -16.52
C GLU A 143 19.24 9.58 -15.22
N TYR A 144 18.23 9.71 -14.36
CA TYR A 144 18.23 9.10 -13.04
C TYR A 144 17.42 7.81 -13.00
N GLU A 145 17.90 6.86 -12.20
CA GLU A 145 17.14 5.66 -11.89
C GLU A 145 15.88 6.00 -11.07
N PRO A 146 14.76 5.27 -11.24
CA PRO A 146 13.53 5.53 -10.52
C PRO A 146 13.68 5.55 -8.98
N ASP A 147 14.58 4.73 -8.44
CA ASP A 147 14.84 4.68 -7.00
C ASP A 147 15.71 5.85 -6.52
N GLU A 148 16.59 6.38 -7.36
CA GLU A 148 17.28 7.63 -7.06
C GLU A 148 16.30 8.79 -7.00
N ILE A 149 15.38 8.87 -7.99
CA ILE A 149 14.32 9.89 -8.00
C ILE A 149 13.46 9.77 -6.74
N ALA A 150 13.07 8.55 -6.34
CA ALA A 150 12.28 8.34 -5.14
C ALA A 150 13.02 8.79 -3.87
N SER A 151 14.28 8.41 -3.70
CA SER A 151 15.07 8.78 -2.51
C SER A 151 15.33 10.29 -2.38
N ARG A 152 15.32 11.03 -3.50
CA ARG A 152 15.70 12.46 -3.56
C ARG A 152 14.60 13.33 -4.18
N HIS A 153 13.34 12.89 -4.16
CA HIS A 153 12.21 13.54 -4.84
C HIS A 153 12.09 15.04 -4.50
N LYS A 154 12.30 15.42 -3.24
CA LYS A 154 12.29 16.82 -2.77
C LYS A 154 13.40 17.68 -3.39
N GLU A 155 14.55 17.09 -3.75
CA GLU A 155 15.62 17.80 -4.46
C GLU A 155 15.26 18.11 -5.91
N PHE A 156 14.33 17.35 -6.48
CA PHE A 156 13.77 17.56 -7.81
C PHE A 156 12.54 18.47 -7.82
N GLY A 157 12.09 18.92 -6.64
CA GLY A 157 10.90 19.75 -6.50
C GLY A 157 9.60 18.97 -6.65
N LEU A 158 9.67 17.67 -6.38
CA LEU A 158 8.53 16.77 -6.32
C LEU A 158 8.14 16.58 -4.86
N GLU A 159 6.84 16.45 -4.61
CA GLU A 159 6.28 15.98 -3.36
C GLU A 159 5.70 14.58 -3.59
N GLU A 160 5.99 13.65 -2.69
CA GLU A 160 5.49 12.28 -2.77
C GLU A 160 3.99 12.22 -2.43
N GLY A 161 3.24 11.48 -3.23
CA GLY A 161 1.84 11.15 -2.99
C GLY A 161 1.69 9.70 -2.55
N ASP A 162 0.53 9.11 -2.85
CA ASP A 162 0.30 7.71 -2.55
C ASP A 162 1.21 6.79 -3.39
N SER A 163 1.51 5.62 -2.84
CA SER A 163 2.20 4.57 -3.56
C SER A 163 1.52 3.22 -3.37
N THR A 164 1.61 2.39 -4.42
CA THR A 164 1.10 1.03 -4.42
C THR A 164 2.17 0.10 -4.96
N LEU A 165 2.48 -0.96 -4.23
CA LEU A 165 3.33 -2.06 -4.67
C LEU A 165 2.49 -3.33 -4.81
N TRP A 166 2.49 -3.93 -5.99
CA TRP A 166 1.96 -5.26 -6.23
C TRP A 166 3.10 -6.27 -6.36
N VAL A 167 2.99 -7.37 -5.64
CA VAL A 167 3.88 -8.52 -5.74
C VAL A 167 3.11 -9.64 -6.43
N THR A 168 3.59 -10.09 -7.58
CA THR A 168 2.97 -11.18 -8.34
C THR A 168 3.93 -12.35 -8.47
N ALA A 169 3.39 -13.57 -8.39
CA ALA A 169 4.17 -14.78 -8.67
C ALA A 169 4.29 -14.97 -10.19
N ALA A 170 5.50 -15.14 -10.67
CA ALA A 170 5.79 -15.46 -12.07
C ALA A 170 6.02 -16.97 -12.23
N GLU A 171 5.71 -17.50 -13.40
CA GLU A 171 6.00 -18.91 -13.73
C GLU A 171 7.46 -19.11 -14.12
N GLU A 172 8.07 -18.12 -14.77
CA GLU A 172 9.46 -18.15 -15.23
C GLU A 172 10.09 -16.76 -15.05
N LEU A 173 11.42 -16.72 -14.87
CA LEU A 173 12.19 -15.47 -14.86
C LEU A 173 12.45 -15.02 -16.30
N PRO A 174 12.22 -13.73 -16.65
CA PRO A 174 12.61 -13.20 -17.94
C PRO A 174 14.12 -13.32 -18.19
N GLU A 175 14.53 -13.41 -19.45
CA GLU A 175 15.96 -13.44 -19.78
C GLU A 175 16.60 -12.07 -19.47
N PRO A 176 17.79 -12.02 -18.84
CA PRO A 176 18.47 -10.76 -18.59
C PRO A 176 18.70 -9.96 -19.89
N GLY A 177 18.18 -8.73 -19.93
CA GLY A 177 18.26 -7.86 -21.11
C GLY A 177 17.13 -8.01 -22.12
N GLU A 178 16.13 -8.86 -21.86
CA GLU A 178 14.91 -8.92 -22.65
C GLU A 178 14.08 -7.64 -22.47
N TRP A 179 13.68 -7.04 -23.60
CA TRP A 179 12.83 -5.86 -23.59
C TRP A 179 11.36 -6.29 -23.47
N LEU A 180 10.78 -6.12 -22.29
CA LEU A 180 9.36 -6.34 -22.07
C LEU A 180 8.57 -5.22 -22.78
N ASN A 181 7.83 -5.57 -23.83
CA ASN A 181 7.10 -4.57 -24.64
C ASN A 181 5.93 -3.93 -23.87
N ALA A 182 5.31 -4.66 -22.94
CA ALA A 182 4.18 -4.19 -22.14
C ALA A 182 4.21 -4.82 -20.72
N PRO A 183 5.17 -4.40 -19.87
CA PRO A 183 5.39 -5.01 -18.56
C PRO A 183 4.19 -4.86 -17.61
N PHE A 184 3.31 -3.89 -17.86
CA PHE A 184 2.12 -3.62 -17.06
C PHE A 184 0.82 -4.20 -17.67
N GLU A 185 0.82 -4.68 -18.93
CA GLU A 185 -0.38 -5.33 -19.52
C GLU A 185 -0.62 -6.73 -18.96
N HIS A 186 0.44 -7.42 -18.53
CA HIS A 186 0.37 -8.79 -18.00
C HIS A 186 0.07 -8.83 -16.49
N ALA A 187 -0.25 -7.68 -15.89
CA ALA A 187 -0.63 -7.56 -14.49
C ALA A 187 -2.03 -8.14 -14.28
N ASP A 188 -2.14 -9.46 -14.26
CA ASP A 188 -3.37 -10.14 -13.92
C ASP A 188 -3.64 -9.96 -12.41
N PRO A 189 -4.73 -9.27 -12.02
CA PRO A 189 -5.01 -9.09 -10.60
C PRO A 189 -5.31 -10.42 -9.90
N GLU A 190 -5.65 -11.49 -10.64
CA GLU A 190 -5.76 -12.86 -10.13
C GLU A 190 -4.41 -13.48 -9.73
N ARG A 191 -3.26 -12.82 -9.99
CA ARG A 191 -1.91 -13.32 -9.67
C ARG A 191 -1.19 -12.51 -8.59
N ILE A 192 -1.89 -11.57 -7.96
CA ILE A 192 -1.34 -10.76 -6.86
C ILE A 192 -1.21 -11.64 -5.62
N VAL A 193 0.03 -11.84 -5.18
CA VAL A 193 0.36 -12.53 -3.93
C VAL A 193 0.09 -11.59 -2.76
N CYS A 194 0.57 -10.35 -2.87
CA CYS A 194 0.29 -9.31 -1.91
C CYS A 194 0.31 -7.92 -2.54
N ARG A 195 -0.46 -7.02 -1.93
CA ARG A 195 -0.55 -5.60 -2.29
C ARG A 195 -0.21 -4.79 -1.04
N PHE A 196 0.67 -3.82 -1.20
CA PHE A 196 0.98 -2.83 -0.19
C PHE A 196 0.55 -1.46 -0.72
N ASP A 197 -0.27 -0.76 0.05
CA ASP A 197 -0.66 0.62 -0.23
C ASP A 197 -0.11 1.49 0.89
N VAL A 198 0.57 2.56 0.52
CA VAL A 198 1.07 3.59 1.43
C VAL A 198 0.41 4.89 1.01
N SER A 199 -0.24 5.57 1.96
CA SER A 199 -0.86 6.86 1.68
C SER A 199 -0.09 7.97 2.38
N SER A 200 0.26 9.01 1.62
CA SER A 200 1.07 10.13 2.14
C SER A 200 0.36 10.90 3.27
N VAL A 201 -0.97 10.90 3.30
CA VAL A 201 -1.78 11.57 4.34
C VAL A 201 -1.67 10.88 5.72
N PHE A 202 -1.44 9.57 5.73
CA PHE A 202 -1.37 8.77 6.95
C PHE A 202 0.08 8.54 7.40
N ASP A 203 1.03 8.53 6.47
CA ASP A 203 2.47 8.36 6.74
C ASP A 203 3.07 9.55 7.50
N GLU A 204 2.65 10.79 7.19
CA GLU A 204 3.13 12.02 7.85
C GLU A 204 2.78 12.12 9.36
N GLN A 205 1.95 11.23 9.91
CA GLN A 205 1.52 11.27 11.32
C GLN A 205 2.40 10.43 12.27
N GLU A 206 3.25 9.53 11.78
CA GLU A 206 4.05 8.63 12.63
C GLU A 206 5.41 9.22 13.06
N ASP A 207 5.90 10.28 12.40
CA ASP A 207 7.24 10.87 12.64
C ASP A 207 7.35 11.82 13.86
N ASP A 208 6.24 12.08 14.59
CA ASP A 208 6.23 13.00 15.75
C ASP A 208 6.48 12.30 17.11
N HIS A 209 7.01 11.07 17.12
CA HIS A 209 7.22 10.25 18.34
C HIS A 209 8.66 9.74 18.54
N GLU A 210 9.66 10.62 18.50
CA GLU A 210 11.01 10.44 19.08
C GLU A 210 11.27 11.72 19.92
N ASP A 211 11.55 11.77 21.23
CA ASP A 211 12.35 10.96 22.15
C ASP A 211 11.98 11.35 23.59
N GLU A 212 11.74 10.40 24.50
CA GLU A 212 12.06 10.55 25.94
C GLU A 212 11.77 9.24 26.69
N HIS A 213 12.75 8.34 26.83
CA HIS A 213 12.86 7.37 27.94
C HIS A 213 14.29 6.78 27.97
N ASP A 214 15.20 7.38 28.76
CA ASP A 214 15.59 6.97 30.12
C ASP A 214 16.64 5.83 30.13
N ASP A 215 17.93 6.21 30.06
CA ASP A 215 19.07 5.30 30.22
C ASP A 215 19.25 4.92 31.70
N GLY A 216 18.85 3.69 32.02
CA GLY A 216 18.94 3.08 33.33
C GLY A 216 20.37 2.71 33.74
N THR A 217 20.94 3.46 34.67
CA THR A 217 22.12 3.02 35.43
C THR A 217 21.74 2.05 36.56
N TYR A 218 21.93 0.75 36.36
CA TYR A 218 22.16 -0.22 37.45
C TYR A 218 23.23 -1.24 37.07
N GLY A 219 24.48 -0.95 37.45
CA GLY A 219 25.57 -1.92 37.44
C GLY A 219 25.51 -2.83 38.67
N VAL A 220 25.31 -4.13 38.46
CA VAL A 220 25.51 -5.17 39.48
C VAL A 220 26.63 -6.08 39.01
N ALA A 221 27.83 -5.90 39.57
CA ALA A 221 28.95 -6.82 39.44
C ALA A 221 28.90 -7.84 40.60
N ALA A 222 28.99 -9.13 40.24
CA ALA A 222 28.95 -10.29 41.13
C ALA A 222 30.18 -10.38 42.08
N PRO A 223 30.08 -11.11 43.21
CA PRO A 223 31.11 -11.15 44.24
C PRO A 223 32.24 -12.13 43.90
N THR A 224 33.48 -11.71 44.14
CA THR A 224 34.67 -12.58 44.06
C THR A 224 34.93 -13.25 45.41
N ALA A 225 35.01 -14.57 45.39
CA ALA A 225 35.28 -15.42 46.53
C ALA A 225 36.74 -15.34 46.97
N ALA A 226 36.96 -15.26 48.28
CA ALA A 226 38.24 -15.42 48.94
C ALA A 226 38.68 -16.89 48.93
N VAL A 227 39.95 -17.13 48.59
CA VAL A 227 40.70 -18.31 49.03
C VAL A 227 42.02 -17.82 49.62
N ASP A 228 42.24 -18.31 50.84
CA ASP A 228 43.28 -17.99 51.80
C ASP A 228 44.64 -18.59 51.41
N GLY A 229 45.74 -18.01 51.89
CA GLY A 229 47.08 -18.48 51.55
C GLY A 229 48.26 -17.75 52.19
N SER A 230 48.30 -17.65 53.53
CA SER A 230 49.47 -17.80 54.44
C SER A 230 49.35 -16.94 55.70
#